data_AF-A0A965EDJ9-F1
#
_entry.id   AF-A0A965EDJ9-F1
#
_cell.length_a   1.000
_cell.length_b   1.000
_cell.length_c   1.000
_cell.angle_alpha   90.00
_cell.angle_beta   90.00
_cell.angle_gamma   90.00
#
_symmetry.space_group_name_H-M   'P 1'
#
loop_
_entity.id
_entity.type
_entity.pdbx_description
1 polymer ?
#
loop_
_entity_poly.entity_id
_entity_poly.type
_entity_poly.pdbx_seq_one_letter_code
_entity_poly.pdbx_strand_id
1 'polypeptide(L)' 'MFSEKLERLFNETAILLSEFPEIGIKTDYPDIRIKVIKNYKLFYQNFPDKIQIIRVWDNRQNPDNLEIV' A
#
# COMPACT_ATOMS: atom_id res chain seq x y z
N MET A 1 4.09 -1.74 22.65
CA MET A 1 4.94 -0.85 21.81
C MET A 1 4.17 -0.53 20.52
N PHE A 2 4.16 0.70 20.00
CA PHE A 2 3.33 1.07 18.83
C PHE A 2 3.72 0.33 17.52
N SER A 3 4.91 -0.28 17.47
CA SER A 3 5.45 -0.97 16.30
C SER A 3 4.77 -2.31 15.99
N GLU A 4 4.48 -3.15 16.98
CA GLU A 4 3.93 -4.51 16.77
C GLU A 4 2.53 -4.48 16.12
N LYS A 5 1.69 -3.54 16.54
CA LYS A 5 0.34 -3.38 15.97
C LYS A 5 0.39 -2.91 14.52
N LEU A 6 1.40 -2.10 14.19
CA LEU A 6 1.58 -1.57 12.85
C LEU A 6 2.15 -2.64 11.92
N GLU A 7 3.15 -3.38 12.39
CA GLU A 7 3.70 -4.55 11.69
C GLU A 7 2.61 -5.58 11.38
N ARG A 8 1.80 -5.95 12.38
CA ARG A 8 0.68 -6.88 12.19
C ARG A 8 -0.31 -6.38 11.14
N LEU A 9 -0.63 -5.09 11.15
CA LEU A 9 -1.53 -4.47 10.16
C LEU A 9 -0.98 -4.58 8.73
N PHE A 10 0.33 -4.36 8.54
CA PHE A 10 0.96 -4.51 7.23
C PHE A 10 1.05 -5.97 6.80
N ASN A 11 1.36 -6.89 7.70
CA ASN A 11 1.40 -8.32 7.40
C ASN A 11 0.02 -8.87 7.00
N GLU A 12 -1.03 -8.53 7.75
CA GLU A 12 -2.41 -8.90 7.41
C GLU A 12 -2.82 -8.32 6.05
N THR A 13 -2.39 -7.09 5.75
CA THR A 13 -2.67 -6.49 4.44
C THR A 13 -1.88 -7.15 3.32
N ALA A 14 -0.62 -7.53 3.54
CA ALA A 14 0.18 -8.23 2.54
C ALA A 14 -0.44 -9.58 2.17
N ILE A 15 -0.96 -10.33 3.15
CA ILE A 15 -1.70 -11.57 2.92
C ILE A 15 -2.95 -11.29 2.07
N LEU A 16 -3.76 -10.30 2.46
CA LEU A 16 -4.97 -9.92 1.71
C LEU A 16 -4.65 -9.52 0.27
N LEU A 17 -3.55 -8.79 0.05
CA LEU A 17 -3.11 -8.41 -1.28
C LEU A 17 -2.72 -9.65 -2.09
N SER A 18 -2.03 -10.62 -1.49
CA SER A 18 -1.63 -11.85 -2.19
C SER A 18 -2.82 -12.68 -2.68
N GLU A 19 -3.95 -12.65 -1.96
CA GLU A 19 -5.18 -13.34 -2.35
C GLU A 19 -6.03 -12.51 -3.32
N PHE A 20 -6.05 -11.20 -3.14
CA PHE A 20 -6.88 -10.27 -3.92
C PHE A 20 -6.05 -9.10 -4.46
N PRO A 21 -5.15 -9.34 -5.42
CA PRO A 21 -4.22 -8.31 -5.90
C PRO A 21 -4.94 -7.10 -6.52
N GLU A 22 -6.16 -7.28 -7.02
CA GLU A 22 -6.93 -6.24 -7.68
C GLU A 22 -7.75 -5.34 -6.73
N ILE A 23 -7.78 -5.64 -5.43
CA ILE A 23 -8.57 -4.93 -4.41
C ILE A 23 -8.16 -3.46 -4.21
N GLY A 24 -6.94 -3.10 -4.64
CA GLY A 24 -6.43 -1.74 -4.60
C GLY A 24 -7.05 -0.85 -5.68
N ILE A 25 -7.16 0.43 -5.34
CA ILE A 25 -7.66 1.49 -6.22
C ILE A 25 -6.62 1.72 -7.31
N LYS A 26 -7.04 1.69 -8.58
CA LYS A 26 -6.17 2.02 -9.72
C LYS A 26 -5.78 3.50 -9.64
N THR A 27 -4.53 3.79 -9.98
CA THR A 27 -4.06 5.17 -10.13
C THR A 27 -4.02 5.55 -11.61
N ASP A 28 -3.66 6.80 -11.89
CA ASP A 28 -3.39 7.24 -13.27
C ASP A 28 -2.21 6.49 -13.89
N TYR A 29 -1.34 5.90 -13.06
CA TYR A 29 -0.34 4.92 -13.48
C TYR A 29 -0.97 3.52 -13.49
N PRO A 30 -1.11 2.88 -14.67
CA PRO A 30 -1.90 1.65 -14.83
C PRO A 30 -1.38 0.47 -14.01
N ASP A 31 -0.07 0.41 -13.77
CA ASP A 31 0.58 -0.67 -13.03
C ASP A 31 0.53 -0.44 -11.51
N ILE A 32 0.28 0.79 -11.07
CA ILE A 32 0.30 1.16 -9.65
C ILE A 32 -1.11 1.17 -9.09
N ARG A 33 -1.28 0.45 -7.99
CA ARG A 33 -2.51 0.41 -7.19
C ARG A 33 -2.25 0.93 -5.79
N ILE A 34 -3.28 1.51 -5.19
CA ILE A 34 -3.25 2.03 -3.83
C ILE A 34 -4.22 1.23 -2.96
N LYS A 35 -3.70 0.67 -1.86
CA LYS A 35 -4.52 0.17 -0.76
C LYS A 35 -4.47 1.17 0.39
N VAL A 36 -5.63 1.69 0.80
CA VAL A 36 -5.74 2.52 2.00
C VAL A 36 -5.89 1.60 3.22
N ILE A 37 -5.03 1.77 4.22
CA ILE A 37 -4.98 0.96 5.43
C ILE A 37 -4.89 1.89 6.64
N LYS A 38 -6.02 2.10 7.34
CA LYS A 38 -6.15 3.12 8.39
C LYS A 38 -5.67 4.49 7.87
N ASN A 39 -4.57 4.99 8.43
CA ASN A 39 -3.98 6.29 8.09
C ASN A 39 -2.88 6.18 7.04
N TYR A 40 -2.64 5.01 6.45
CA TYR A 40 -1.58 4.81 5.48
C TYR A 40 -2.13 4.52 4.08
N LYS A 41 -1.41 4.95 3.05
CA LYS A 41 -1.56 4.49 1.67
C LYS A 41 -0.41 3.56 1.35
N LEU A 42 -0.74 2.35 0.91
CA LEU A 42 0.21 1.36 0.43
C LEU A 42 0.16 1.34 -1.10
N PHE A 43 1.23 1.78 -1.73
CA PHE A 43 1.40 1.76 -3.17
C PHE A 43 2.06 0.43 -3.55
N TYR A 44 1.44 -0.31 -4.46
CA TYR A 44 1.94 -1.60 -4.89
C TYR A 44 1.67 -1.86 -6.37
N GLN A 45 2.50 -2.71 -6.95
CA GLN A 45 2.35 -3.26 -8.29
C GLN A 45 1.98 -4.75 -8.19
N ASN A 46 1.05 -5.17 -9.05
CA ASN A 46 0.66 -6.56 -9.17
C ASN A 46 1.36 -7.19 -10.39
N PHE A 47 2.20 -8.18 -10.16
CA PHE A 47 2.84 -8.98 -11.21
C PHE A 47 2.27 -10.41 -11.20
N PRO A 48 2.47 -11.19 -12.28
CA PRO A 48 1.94 -12.55 -12.35
C PRO A 48 2.43 -13.50 -11.23
N ASP A 49 3.63 -13.28 -10.72
CA ASP A 49 4.30 -14.14 -9.72
C ASP A 49 4.36 -13.53 -8.33
N LYS A 50 4.11 -12.22 -8.19
CA LYS A 50 4.35 -11.50 -6.94
C LYS A 50 3.61 -10.16 -6.87
N ILE A 51 3.54 -9.64 -5.65
CA ILE A 51 3.14 -8.27 -5.39
C ILE A 51 4.35 -7.51 -4.89
N GLN A 52 4.64 -6.37 -5.52
CA GLN A 52 5.73 -5.50 -5.10
C GLN A 52 5.16 -4.27 -4.41
N ILE A 53 5.44 -4.13 -3.12
CA ILE A 53 5.15 -2.89 -2.39
C ILE A 53 6.20 -1.85 -2.77
N ILE A 54 5.76 -0.75 -3.36
CA ILE A 54 6.63 0.34 -3.83
C ILE A 54 6.87 1.34 -2.70
N ARG A 55 5.80 1.74 -2.01
CA ARG A 55 5.86 2.80 -0.99
C ARG A 55 4.76 2.65 0.03
N VAL A 56 5.09 2.97 1.28
CA VAL A 56 4.12 3.24 2.34
C VAL A 56 4.12 4.73 2.60
N TRP A 57 2.95 5.36 2.53
CA TRP A 57 2.76 6.77 2.84
C TRP A 57 1.84 6.93 4.05
N ASP A 58 2.21 7.79 5.00
CA ASP A 58 1.35 8.17 6.11
C ASP A 58 0.53 9.40 5.71
N ASN A 59 -0.79 9.24 5.58
CA ASN A 59 -1.72 10.30 5.18
C ASN A 59 -1.81 11.44 6.21
N ARG A 60 -1.22 11.29 7.40
CA ARG A 60 -1.11 12.37 8.39
C ARG A 60 -0.01 13.38 8.05
N GLN A 61 0.90 13.04 7.13
CA GLN A 61 1.92 13.96 6.64
C GLN A 61 1.31 15.01 5.71
N ASN A 62 1.97 16.17 5.59
CA ASN A 62 1.53 17.19 4.63
C ASN A 62 1.49 16.58 3.22
N PRO A 63 0.34 16.59 2.52
CA PRO A 63 0.23 16.07 1.15
C PRO A 63 1.22 16.72 0.17
N ASP A 64 1.67 17.95 0.41
CA ASP A 64 2.68 18.61 -0.46
C ASP A 64 4.02 17.87 -0.48
N ASN A 65 4.30 17.05 0.54
CA ASN A 65 5.52 16.23 0.62
C ASN A 65 5.37 14.87 -0.09
N LEU A 66 4.18 14.56 -0.63
CA LEU A 66 3.93 13.33 -1.38
C LEU A 66 4.41 13.50 -2.82
N GLU A 67 5.70 13.28 -3.05
CA GLU A 67 6.24 13.20 -4.41
C GLU A 67 5.87 11.84 -5.04
N ILE A 68 5.00 11.83 -6.05
CA ILE A 68 4.68 10.61 -6.81
C ILE A 68 5.62 10.54 -8.02
N VAL A 69 6.90 10.36 -7.73
CA VAL A 69 8.03 10.29 -8.69
C VAL A 69 8.22 11.54 -9.55
#